data_AF-A0AAW9WEK4-F1
#
_entry.id   AF-A0AAW9WEK4-F1
#
_cell.length_a   1.000
_cell.length_b   1.000
_cell.length_c   1.000
_cell.angle_alpha   90.00
_cell.angle_beta   90.00
_cell.angle_gamma   90.00
#
_symmetry.space_group_name_H-M   'P 1'
#
loop_
_entity.id
_entity.type
_entity.pdbx_description
1 polymer ?
#
loop_
_entity_poly.entity_id
_entity_poly.type
_entity_poly.pdbx_seq_one_letter_code
_entity_poly.pdbx_strand_id
1 'polypeptide(L)'
;MKNKLLPVLIIALGLLTSACHTDSGFDAPAESFQKESQAETVSPAEEKPAAKDQSSDAADHVSIGTEETKDAETAFHTFSVKALNHLNADPSLISNRYVKAGDIRTAISFSLAQDWKESDSLTCHFQTQDSQYESSWNGTADAVINTESGTITYKLIPEFFGTNQKNGTCEITFHLDETVPYIAVQGDPRLEGEYYSFQDSFSRPDEFTRYLGKADLYLYPTEDLKLLRNEIYAAHGRKFDTESLNQYFSAQAWYRGLLEPNAFSDAVLSDIEKKNITLIRELEEIPYNERNTIDGIQYGDEWDRLPVAPYLSYLHPGHETGLSADLSKAEDMGVYYCVPGSISIPASITQEQFSQVQNGREVELVLNALTGKSRMLSLNPNAGPSGSNGYLTYDKGMDPSTYGNEAAITADLENGTYTLWEDSDDTIMKTVYEGNIYILKGAVTGTYTNLAEASKTQKELYAGEPVEEGKEEASAEYTVYGNDLYYNEKGYFTAFYYLGD
;
A
#
# COMPACT_ATOMS: atom_id res chain seq x y z
N MET A 1 15.79 18.78 -6.78
CA MET A 1 17.18 18.48 -6.34
C MET A 1 17.62 17.11 -6.87
N LYS A 2 18.87 16.67 -6.65
CA LYS A 2 19.31 15.30 -6.95
C LYS A 2 19.09 14.39 -5.72
N ASN A 3 18.67 13.15 -5.98
CA ASN A 3 18.48 12.04 -5.03
C ASN A 3 17.24 12.21 -4.11
N LYS A 4 16.49 11.16 -3.78
CA LYS A 4 16.79 9.71 -3.83
C LYS A 4 15.68 8.90 -4.51
N LEU A 5 16.04 8.12 -5.53
CA LEU A 5 15.35 6.86 -5.84
C LEU A 5 15.94 5.77 -4.92
N LEU A 6 15.12 4.80 -4.50
CA LEU A 6 15.63 3.57 -3.88
C LEU A 6 16.46 2.75 -4.90
N PRO A 7 17.43 1.93 -4.46
CA PRO A 7 18.40 1.34 -5.36
C PRO A 7 17.90 0.05 -6.01
N VAL A 8 17.55 0.11 -7.31
CA VAL A 8 17.56 -1.09 -8.17
C VAL A 8 19.03 -1.44 -8.46
N LEU A 9 19.48 -2.58 -7.93
CA LEU A 9 20.88 -2.98 -7.90
C LEU A 9 21.33 -3.60 -9.24
N ILE A 10 21.65 -2.78 -10.24
CA ILE A 10 22.17 -3.29 -11.52
C ILE A 10 23.65 -3.65 -11.40
N ILE A 11 23.94 -4.93 -11.13
CA ILE A 11 25.29 -5.51 -11.26
C ILE A 11 25.46 -6.00 -12.71
N ALA A 12 26.08 -5.17 -13.55
CA ALA A 12 26.56 -5.62 -14.86
C ALA A 12 27.84 -6.46 -14.70
N LEU A 13 27.73 -7.76 -14.98
CA LEU A 13 28.84 -8.71 -14.92
C LEU A 13 29.95 -8.34 -15.93
N GLY A 14 31.21 -8.41 -15.49
CA GLY A 14 32.36 -8.14 -16.35
C GLY A 14 32.59 -9.25 -17.38
N LEU A 15 32.85 -8.86 -18.63
CA LEU A 15 33.36 -9.77 -19.67
C LEU A 15 34.85 -9.53 -19.93
N LEU A 16 35.64 -10.56 -19.63
CA LEU A 16 37.02 -10.70 -20.06
C LEU A 16 37.11 -10.73 -21.59
N THR A 17 37.86 -9.80 -22.19
CA THR A 17 38.66 -10.12 -23.38
C THR A 17 40.05 -9.54 -23.24
N SER A 18 41.06 -10.37 -23.49
CA SER A 18 42.48 -9.99 -23.50
C SER A 18 42.98 -10.08 -24.94
N ALA A 19 43.57 -8.99 -25.45
CA ALA A 19 44.35 -8.99 -26.69
C ALA A 19 45.41 -7.88 -26.62
N CYS A 20 46.58 -8.14 -27.18
CA CYS A 20 47.79 -7.34 -27.02
C CYS A 20 48.20 -6.59 -28.32
N HIS A 21 48.89 -5.45 -28.13
CA HIS A 21 49.76 -4.75 -29.10
C HIS A 21 49.03 -4.05 -30.29
N THR A 22 49.56 -3.02 -30.98
CA THR A 22 50.93 -2.43 -31.08
C THR A 22 50.94 -0.88 -31.14
N ASP A 23 52.13 -0.30 -30.91
CA ASP A 23 52.59 1.09 -31.03
C ASP A 23 52.03 2.03 -32.12
N SER A 24 51.88 3.31 -31.76
CA SER A 24 52.51 4.52 -32.35
C SER A 24 51.88 5.78 -31.72
N GLY A 25 52.58 6.86 -31.33
CA GLY A 25 54.00 7.23 -31.44
C GLY A 25 54.16 8.59 -32.13
N PHE A 26 54.18 9.70 -31.37
CA PHE A 26 54.66 11.03 -31.82
C PHE A 26 55.03 11.96 -30.64
N ASP A 27 55.89 12.95 -30.91
CA ASP A 27 56.76 13.66 -29.96
C ASP A 27 56.14 14.78 -29.08
N ALA A 28 56.90 15.13 -28.02
CA ALA A 28 56.78 16.33 -27.18
C ALA A 28 57.45 17.58 -27.85
N PRO A 29 57.69 18.78 -27.22
CA PRO A 29 58.01 19.12 -25.82
C PRO A 29 56.92 20.00 -25.12
N ALA A 30 56.67 19.95 -23.82
CA ALA A 30 57.51 20.26 -22.64
C ALA A 30 57.73 21.78 -22.37
N GLU A 31 57.03 22.30 -21.35
CA GLU A 31 57.49 23.41 -20.51
C GLU A 31 57.17 23.10 -19.03
N SER A 32 58.03 23.57 -18.13
CA SER A 32 58.12 23.14 -16.72
C SER A 32 57.47 24.13 -15.75
N PHE A 33 57.03 23.68 -14.57
CA PHE A 33 57.62 24.15 -13.30
C PHE A 33 57.28 23.24 -12.09
N GLN A 34 58.24 23.12 -11.17
CA GLN A 34 58.13 22.49 -9.85
C GLN A 34 57.33 23.41 -8.88
N LYS A 35 56.93 23.13 -7.63
CA LYS A 35 57.23 22.14 -6.56
C LYS A 35 56.09 22.30 -5.49
N GLU A 36 56.00 21.67 -4.30
CA GLU A 36 56.85 20.76 -3.50
C GLU A 36 55.98 19.81 -2.62
N SER A 37 56.64 18.83 -2.00
CA SER A 37 56.32 17.93 -0.87
C SER A 37 55.92 18.65 0.45
N GLN A 38 55.44 17.99 1.53
CA GLN A 38 55.93 16.76 2.18
C GLN A 38 54.85 15.95 2.92
N ALA A 39 55.18 14.69 3.18
CA ALA A 39 54.52 13.81 4.15
C ALA A 39 55.53 13.40 5.22
N GLU A 40 55.06 13.01 6.42
CA GLU A 40 55.84 12.15 7.30
C GLU A 40 54.92 11.26 8.16
N THR A 41 55.44 10.10 8.56
CA THR A 41 54.76 9.01 9.28
C THR A 41 55.54 8.69 10.56
N VAL A 42 54.93 7.94 11.50
CA VAL A 42 55.51 6.76 12.22
C VAL A 42 54.61 6.38 13.42
N SER A 43 54.59 5.08 13.74
CA SER A 43 53.77 4.44 14.79
C SER A 43 54.66 3.88 15.95
N PRO A 44 54.34 2.76 16.65
CA PRO A 44 53.63 2.74 17.95
C PRO A 44 54.35 1.97 19.09
N ALA A 45 53.78 1.95 20.31
CA ALA A 45 53.93 0.94 21.41
C ALA A 45 53.04 1.38 22.61
N GLU A 46 52.14 0.59 23.21
CA GLU A 46 52.29 -0.63 24.04
C GLU A 46 52.90 -0.42 25.45
N GLU A 47 52.08 -0.47 26.52
CA GLU A 47 52.04 -1.55 27.54
C GLU A 47 51.15 -1.22 28.78
N LYS A 48 50.63 -2.27 29.44
CA LYS A 48 49.93 -2.35 30.76
C LYS A 48 50.93 -2.93 31.82
N PRO A 49 50.61 -3.33 33.09
CA PRO A 49 49.35 -3.31 33.89
C PRO A 49 49.50 -2.86 35.39
N ALA A 50 48.39 -3.00 36.15
CA ALA A 50 48.29 -3.35 37.60
C ALA A 50 48.57 -2.29 38.70
N ALA A 51 48.07 -2.38 39.95
CA ALA A 51 46.81 -2.95 40.51
C ALA A 51 46.69 -2.62 42.04
N LYS A 52 45.47 -2.34 42.55
CA LYS A 52 45.05 -2.22 43.99
C LYS A 52 45.65 -1.02 44.79
N ASP A 53 45.05 -0.50 45.87
CA ASP A 53 44.04 -1.04 46.80
C ASP A 53 43.13 0.03 47.50
N GLN A 54 41.91 -0.39 47.87
CA GLN A 54 41.01 0.01 49.00
C GLN A 54 40.65 1.46 49.45
N SER A 55 39.32 1.65 49.58
CA SER A 55 38.54 2.49 50.55
C SER A 55 38.58 4.04 50.39
N SER A 56 37.56 4.82 50.76
CA SER A 56 36.27 4.56 51.45
C SER A 56 35.15 5.54 51.01
N ASP A 57 33.93 5.27 51.51
CA ASP A 57 32.79 6.20 51.70
C ASP A 57 31.92 6.62 50.51
N ALA A 58 30.63 6.77 50.83
CA ALA A 58 29.51 6.91 49.90
C ALA A 58 28.80 8.26 50.03
N ALA A 59 28.30 8.78 48.90
CA ALA A 59 27.09 9.61 48.83
C ALA A 59 26.53 9.58 47.41
N ASP A 60 25.22 9.42 47.31
CA ASP A 60 24.45 9.25 46.09
C ASP A 60 24.64 10.35 45.03
N HIS A 61 24.76 9.94 43.76
CA HIS A 61 24.08 10.60 42.65
C HIS A 61 23.87 9.60 41.50
N VAL A 62 22.62 9.15 41.32
CA VAL A 62 22.23 8.26 40.23
C VAL A 62 22.22 9.04 38.92
N SER A 63 23.25 8.86 38.10
CA SER A 63 23.19 9.13 36.66
C SER A 63 22.70 7.89 35.96
N ILE A 64 21.48 7.93 35.42
CA ILE A 64 20.92 6.85 34.62
C ILE A 64 21.74 6.76 33.33
N GLY A 65 22.43 5.63 33.15
CA GLY A 65 23.14 5.33 31.93
C GLY A 65 22.17 5.04 30.78
N THR A 66 22.62 5.33 29.57
CA THR A 66 21.98 4.86 28.35
C THR A 66 21.96 3.33 28.32
N GLU A 67 20.82 2.72 28.60
CA GLU A 67 20.55 1.36 28.14
C GLU A 67 20.25 1.41 26.64
N GLU A 68 21.03 0.66 25.87
CA GLU A 68 20.72 0.35 24.49
C GLU A 68 19.40 -0.45 24.50
N THR A 69 18.30 0.20 24.13
CA THR A 69 17.06 -0.49 23.79
C THR A 69 17.34 -1.34 22.56
N LYS A 70 17.67 -2.62 22.79
CA LYS A 70 17.57 -3.62 21.74
C LYS A 70 16.15 -3.56 21.19
N ASP A 71 16.04 -3.32 19.90
CA ASP A 71 14.79 -3.43 19.17
C ASP A 71 14.23 -4.83 19.41
N ALA A 72 13.17 -4.89 20.23
CA ALA A 72 12.29 -6.03 20.22
C ALA A 72 11.45 -5.89 18.95
N GLU A 73 12.02 -6.35 17.83
CA GLU A 73 11.21 -6.73 16.67
C GLU A 73 10.13 -7.66 17.21
N THR A 74 8.89 -7.15 17.25
CA THR A 74 7.73 -7.95 17.58
C THR A 74 7.61 -8.96 16.44
N ALA A 75 8.15 -10.16 16.63
CA ALA A 75 8.11 -11.20 15.63
C ALA A 75 6.65 -11.63 15.44
N PHE A 76 5.96 -10.95 14.51
CA PHE A 76 4.61 -11.29 14.11
C PHE A 76 4.63 -12.73 13.61
N HIS A 77 3.98 -13.62 14.36
CA HIS A 77 3.76 -15.00 13.93
C HIS A 77 2.71 -15.00 12.82
N THR A 78 3.14 -14.70 11.60
CA THR A 78 2.35 -14.84 10.38
C THR A 78 1.82 -16.28 10.28
N PHE A 79 0.69 -16.47 9.60
CA PHE A 79 0.18 -17.83 9.42
C PHE A 79 1.08 -18.61 8.45
N SER A 80 1.49 -19.81 8.87
CA SER A 80 2.10 -20.78 7.96
C SER A 80 1.02 -21.34 7.03
N VAL A 81 0.81 -20.70 5.88
CA VAL A 81 -0.08 -21.17 4.81
C VAL A 81 0.69 -22.14 3.92
N LYS A 82 0.33 -23.42 3.94
CA LYS A 82 1.08 -24.48 3.23
C LYS A 82 1.25 -24.20 1.73
N ALA A 83 0.21 -23.74 1.04
CA ALA A 83 0.28 -23.43 -0.39
C ALA A 83 1.25 -22.27 -0.71
N LEU A 84 1.28 -21.20 0.11
CA LEU A 84 2.22 -20.11 -0.05
C LEU A 84 3.67 -20.56 0.26
N ASN A 85 3.85 -21.35 1.31
CA ASN A 85 5.14 -21.95 1.66
C ASN A 85 5.73 -22.83 0.53
N HIS A 86 4.90 -23.57 -0.21
CA HIS A 86 5.35 -24.37 -1.35
C HIS A 86 5.91 -23.51 -2.49
N LEU A 87 5.32 -22.32 -2.71
CA LEU A 87 5.74 -21.34 -3.72
C LEU A 87 6.83 -20.37 -3.23
N ASN A 88 7.19 -20.41 -1.94
CA ASN A 88 8.00 -19.39 -1.26
C ASN A 88 7.40 -17.97 -1.46
N ALA A 89 6.07 -17.88 -1.38
CA ALA A 89 5.31 -16.65 -1.54
C ALA A 89 4.95 -16.04 -0.17
N ASP A 90 4.90 -14.71 -0.11
CA ASP A 90 4.26 -13.98 0.98
C ASP A 90 2.73 -13.83 0.73
N PRO A 91 1.95 -13.35 1.71
CA PRO A 91 0.50 -13.21 1.56
C PRO A 91 0.04 -12.24 0.46
N SER A 92 0.91 -11.35 -0.05
CA SER A 92 0.54 -10.47 -1.16
C SER A 92 0.14 -11.24 -2.43
N LEU A 93 0.59 -12.50 -2.59
CA LEU A 93 0.17 -13.37 -3.70
C LEU A 93 -1.35 -13.57 -3.77
N ILE A 94 -2.05 -13.48 -2.63
CA ILE A 94 -3.50 -13.70 -2.52
C ILE A 94 -4.29 -12.45 -2.16
N SER A 95 -3.66 -11.38 -1.63
CA SER A 95 -4.31 -10.07 -1.47
C SER A 95 -4.19 -9.19 -2.72
N ASN A 96 -3.14 -9.34 -3.54
CA ASN A 96 -2.96 -8.54 -4.76
C ASN A 96 -3.69 -9.10 -5.99
N ARG A 97 -4.06 -8.18 -6.89
CA ARG A 97 -4.39 -8.46 -8.29
C ARG A 97 -3.14 -8.27 -9.14
N TYR A 98 -2.92 -9.18 -10.10
CA TYR A 98 -1.83 -9.12 -11.07
C TYR A 98 -2.38 -8.79 -12.45
N VAL A 99 -1.96 -7.68 -13.04
CA VAL A 99 -2.43 -7.20 -14.36
C VAL A 99 -1.50 -7.63 -15.49
N LYS A 100 -2.07 -7.91 -16.66
CA LYS A 100 -1.35 -8.36 -17.84
C LYS A 100 -0.51 -7.24 -18.45
N ALA A 101 0.73 -7.57 -18.79
CA ALA A 101 1.68 -6.62 -19.35
C ALA A 101 1.18 -5.98 -20.66
N GLY A 102 0.97 -4.66 -20.64
CA GLY A 102 0.41 -3.87 -21.75
C GLY A 102 -1.11 -4.02 -21.99
N ASP A 103 -1.85 -4.69 -21.10
CA ASP A 103 -3.32 -4.72 -21.10
C ASP A 103 -3.84 -4.79 -19.66
N ILE A 104 -3.84 -3.63 -18.99
CA ILE A 104 -4.24 -3.49 -17.58
C ILE A 104 -5.64 -4.06 -17.26
N ARG A 105 -6.53 -4.17 -18.26
CA ARG A 105 -7.91 -4.69 -18.10
C ARG A 105 -8.00 -6.21 -18.06
N THR A 106 -6.91 -6.93 -18.32
CA THR A 106 -6.83 -8.39 -18.15
C THR A 106 -5.98 -8.69 -16.93
N ALA A 107 -6.48 -9.51 -16.01
CA ALA A 107 -5.79 -9.79 -14.75
C ALA A 107 -5.96 -11.24 -14.28
N ILE A 108 -5.13 -11.60 -13.31
CA ILE A 108 -5.31 -12.77 -12.46
C ILE A 108 -5.28 -12.36 -10.97
N SER A 109 -5.96 -13.12 -10.13
CA SER A 109 -5.84 -13.05 -8.67
C SER A 109 -5.96 -14.46 -8.08
N PHE A 110 -5.53 -14.64 -6.83
CA PHE A 110 -5.51 -15.95 -6.20
C PHE A 110 -6.36 -15.97 -4.93
N SER A 111 -7.08 -17.06 -4.69
CA SER A 111 -7.77 -17.31 -3.42
C SER A 111 -7.36 -18.65 -2.83
N LEU A 112 -7.52 -18.75 -1.52
CA LEU A 112 -7.24 -19.97 -0.76
C LEU A 112 -8.45 -20.92 -0.76
N ALA A 113 -8.20 -22.22 -0.66
CA ALA A 113 -9.24 -23.20 -0.37
C ALA A 113 -9.86 -23.00 1.03
N GLN A 114 -11.04 -23.57 1.27
CA GLN A 114 -11.77 -23.40 2.55
C GLN A 114 -10.97 -23.88 3.78
N ASP A 115 -10.08 -24.86 3.62
CA ASP A 115 -9.17 -25.42 4.64
C ASP A 115 -7.75 -24.83 4.57
N TRP A 116 -7.64 -23.58 4.12
CA TRP A 116 -6.44 -22.86 3.71
C TRP A 116 -5.12 -23.06 4.48
N LYS A 117 -5.15 -23.32 5.79
CA LYS A 117 -3.92 -23.53 6.59
C LYS A 117 -3.15 -24.77 6.13
N GLU A 118 -3.87 -25.88 5.96
CA GLU A 118 -3.30 -27.21 5.66
C GLU A 118 -3.43 -27.58 4.17
N SER A 119 -4.19 -26.78 3.42
CA SER A 119 -4.40 -26.94 1.99
C SER A 119 -3.15 -26.58 1.19
N ASP A 120 -2.82 -27.42 0.20
CA ASP A 120 -1.86 -27.10 -0.86
C ASP A 120 -2.54 -26.47 -2.09
N SER A 121 -3.87 -26.29 -2.05
CA SER A 121 -4.65 -25.76 -3.17
C SER A 121 -4.80 -24.23 -3.12
N LEU A 122 -4.49 -23.58 -4.25
CA LEU A 122 -4.92 -22.21 -4.58
C LEU A 122 -5.94 -22.25 -5.72
N THR A 123 -6.85 -21.29 -5.78
CA THR A 123 -7.65 -21.04 -6.99
C THR A 123 -7.08 -19.82 -7.70
N CYS A 124 -6.70 -19.96 -8.97
CA CYS A 124 -6.36 -18.85 -9.85
C CYS A 124 -7.62 -18.38 -10.57
N HIS A 125 -8.00 -17.12 -10.34
CA HIS A 125 -9.12 -16.46 -10.98
C HIS A 125 -8.62 -15.63 -12.16
N PHE A 126 -9.00 -15.97 -13.38
CA PHE A 126 -8.75 -15.16 -14.57
C PHE A 126 -9.88 -14.14 -14.72
N GLN A 127 -9.53 -12.85 -14.79
CA GLN A 127 -10.48 -11.75 -14.70
C GLN A 127 -10.30 -10.75 -15.85
N THR A 128 -11.40 -10.12 -16.26
CA THR A 128 -11.38 -9.01 -17.22
C THR A 128 -12.27 -7.86 -16.77
N GLN A 129 -11.83 -6.64 -17.02
CA GLN A 129 -12.55 -5.40 -16.71
C GLN A 129 -13.18 -4.82 -17.99
N ASP A 130 -14.43 -4.40 -17.90
CA ASP A 130 -15.09 -3.65 -18.98
C ASP A 130 -14.88 -2.15 -18.77
N SER A 131 -14.60 -1.44 -19.87
CA SER A 131 -14.68 0.02 -19.99
C SER A 131 -15.92 0.69 -19.36
N GLN A 132 -17.05 -0.02 -19.26
CA GLN A 132 -18.29 0.51 -18.67
C GLN A 132 -18.47 0.22 -17.17
N TYR A 133 -17.64 -0.63 -16.57
CA TYR A 133 -17.81 -1.11 -15.19
C TYR A 133 -16.52 -0.90 -14.39
N GLU A 134 -16.25 0.37 -14.08
CA GLU A 134 -14.97 0.92 -13.60
C GLU A 134 -14.40 0.25 -12.33
N SER A 135 -15.26 -0.29 -11.47
CA SER A 135 -14.88 -0.99 -10.23
C SER A 135 -15.09 -2.51 -10.26
N SER A 136 -15.67 -3.07 -11.33
CA SER A 136 -16.08 -4.47 -11.38
C SER A 136 -15.20 -5.32 -12.30
N TRP A 137 -14.74 -6.44 -11.76
CA TRP A 137 -13.93 -7.43 -12.48
C TRP A 137 -14.76 -8.68 -12.76
N ASN A 138 -14.96 -8.97 -14.05
CA ASN A 138 -15.71 -10.13 -14.47
C ASN A 138 -14.80 -11.37 -14.50
N GLY A 139 -15.13 -12.38 -13.71
CA GLY A 139 -14.52 -13.69 -13.82
C GLY A 139 -14.69 -14.24 -15.24
N THR A 140 -13.60 -14.70 -15.83
CA THR A 140 -13.53 -15.26 -17.19
C THR A 140 -13.29 -16.77 -17.15
N ALA A 141 -12.44 -17.24 -16.24
CA ALA A 141 -12.22 -18.65 -15.96
C ALA A 141 -11.59 -18.83 -14.58
N ASP A 142 -11.77 -20.00 -13.96
CA ASP A 142 -11.04 -20.40 -12.76
C ASP A 142 -10.19 -21.66 -13.03
N ALA A 143 -9.09 -21.81 -12.29
CA ALA A 143 -8.29 -23.03 -12.29
C ALA A 143 -7.70 -23.31 -10.90
N VAL A 144 -7.83 -24.55 -10.43
CA VAL A 144 -7.19 -24.99 -9.18
C VAL A 144 -5.72 -25.34 -9.42
N ILE A 145 -4.85 -24.81 -8.58
CA ILE A 145 -3.40 -25.04 -8.55
C ILE A 145 -3.10 -25.82 -7.27
N ASN A 146 -2.78 -27.11 -7.41
CA ASN A 146 -2.28 -27.92 -6.30
C ASN A 146 -0.76 -27.72 -6.23
N THR A 147 -0.32 -26.90 -5.28
CA THR A 147 1.08 -26.52 -5.11
C THR A 147 1.93 -27.67 -4.58
N GLU A 148 3.19 -27.74 -5.01
CA GLU A 148 4.17 -28.73 -4.53
C GLU A 148 5.48 -28.01 -4.18
N SER A 149 6.11 -28.38 -3.06
CA SER A 149 7.36 -27.74 -2.61
C SER A 149 8.48 -27.88 -3.64
N GLY A 150 9.01 -26.74 -4.09
CA GLY A 150 10.05 -26.67 -5.12
C GLY A 150 9.53 -26.69 -6.57
N THR A 151 8.21 -26.75 -6.77
CA THR A 151 7.56 -26.61 -8.08
C THR A 151 7.03 -25.18 -8.23
N ILE A 152 7.42 -24.50 -9.30
CA ILE A 152 6.90 -23.16 -9.66
C ILE A 152 6.05 -23.15 -10.93
N THR A 153 5.98 -24.27 -11.66
CA THR A 153 5.27 -24.38 -12.95
C THR A 153 4.18 -25.45 -12.89
N TYR A 154 2.96 -25.10 -13.25
CA TYR A 154 1.77 -25.94 -13.10
C TYR A 154 0.93 -25.97 -14.38
N LYS A 155 0.50 -27.18 -14.78
CA LYS A 155 -0.40 -27.37 -15.94
C LYS A 155 -1.85 -27.36 -15.49
N LEU A 156 -2.64 -26.49 -16.09
CA LEU A 156 -4.01 -26.19 -15.70
C LEU A 156 -4.99 -26.50 -16.83
N ILE A 157 -6.24 -26.79 -16.45
CA ILE A 157 -7.39 -26.88 -17.34
C ILE A 157 -8.41 -25.84 -16.85
N PRO A 158 -8.37 -24.59 -17.33
CA PRO A 158 -9.26 -23.55 -16.85
C PRO A 158 -10.73 -23.84 -17.21
N GLU A 159 -11.61 -23.65 -16.24
CA GLU A 159 -13.05 -23.74 -16.40
C GLU A 159 -13.60 -22.35 -16.75
N PHE A 160 -13.92 -22.13 -18.03
CA PHE A 160 -14.39 -20.84 -18.52
C PHE A 160 -15.84 -20.56 -18.14
N PHE A 161 -16.09 -19.35 -17.64
CA PHE A 161 -17.43 -18.90 -17.27
C PHE A 161 -18.20 -18.39 -18.48
N GLY A 162 -19.36 -19.01 -18.72
CA GLY A 162 -20.21 -18.70 -19.87
C GLY A 162 -19.71 -19.30 -21.18
N THR A 163 -20.67 -19.70 -22.02
CA THR A 163 -20.49 -20.35 -23.35
C THR A 163 -20.01 -21.81 -23.33
N ASN A 164 -20.38 -22.57 -24.37
CA ASN A 164 -19.91 -23.94 -24.63
C ASN A 164 -18.49 -23.97 -25.22
N GLN A 165 -17.58 -23.12 -24.73
CA GLN A 165 -16.18 -23.15 -25.15
C GLN A 165 -15.52 -24.44 -24.64
N LYS A 166 -14.65 -25.05 -25.45
CA LYS A 166 -13.83 -26.16 -24.96
C LYS A 166 -12.77 -25.61 -24.02
N ASN A 167 -12.60 -26.25 -22.87
CA ASN A 167 -11.49 -25.98 -21.97
C ASN A 167 -10.20 -26.21 -22.75
N GLY A 168 -9.33 -25.20 -22.77
CA GLY A 168 -7.96 -25.34 -23.24
C GLY A 168 -7.08 -25.91 -22.13
N THR A 169 -5.79 -26.00 -22.40
CA THR A 169 -4.76 -26.26 -21.39
C THR A 169 -3.82 -25.07 -21.38
N CYS A 170 -3.56 -24.51 -20.21
CA CYS A 170 -2.49 -23.53 -20.04
C CYS A 170 -1.45 -24.05 -19.04
N GLU A 171 -0.29 -23.40 -19.02
CA GLU A 171 0.76 -23.60 -18.04
C GLU A 171 1.00 -22.27 -17.34
N ILE A 172 0.94 -22.25 -16.02
CA ILE A 172 1.25 -21.08 -15.18
C ILE A 172 2.63 -21.27 -14.54
N THR A 173 3.44 -20.22 -14.47
CA THR A 173 4.73 -20.22 -13.78
C THR A 173 4.87 -19.00 -12.88
N PHE A 174 5.24 -19.23 -11.62
CA PHE A 174 5.45 -18.21 -10.60
C PHE A 174 6.93 -17.79 -10.58
N HIS A 175 7.22 -16.54 -10.96
CA HIS A 175 8.56 -15.94 -10.94
C HIS A 175 8.64 -14.93 -9.79
N LEU A 176 8.60 -15.43 -8.54
CA LEU A 176 8.46 -14.61 -7.33
C LEU A 176 9.81 -14.19 -6.71
N ASP A 177 10.91 -14.82 -7.12
CA ASP A 177 12.28 -14.54 -6.68
C ASP A 177 13.04 -13.57 -7.62
N GLU A 178 12.41 -13.14 -8.70
CA GLU A 178 12.94 -12.16 -9.65
C GLU A 178 12.99 -10.74 -9.08
N THR A 179 13.82 -9.87 -9.67
CA THR A 179 13.95 -8.46 -9.23
C THR A 179 12.64 -7.67 -9.36
N VAL A 180 11.78 -8.06 -10.30
CA VAL A 180 10.39 -7.61 -10.39
C VAL A 180 9.53 -8.88 -10.49
N PRO A 181 8.87 -9.30 -9.39
CA PRO A 181 8.05 -10.51 -9.39
C PRO A 181 6.94 -10.49 -10.43
N TYR A 182 6.74 -11.61 -11.12
CA TYR A 182 5.68 -11.76 -12.11
C TYR A 182 5.20 -13.21 -12.23
N ILE A 183 4.08 -13.39 -12.93
CA ILE A 183 3.45 -14.68 -13.15
C ILE A 183 3.25 -14.86 -14.65
N ALA A 184 3.83 -15.91 -15.23
CA ALA A 184 3.71 -16.21 -16.66
C ALA A 184 2.59 -17.22 -16.89
N VAL A 185 1.74 -16.97 -17.89
CA VAL A 185 0.73 -17.93 -18.37
C VAL A 185 0.97 -18.18 -19.86
N GLN A 186 0.98 -19.44 -20.26
CA GLN A 186 1.24 -19.85 -21.65
C GLN A 186 0.26 -20.94 -22.13
N GLY A 187 0.08 -21.06 -23.44
CA GLY A 187 -0.57 -22.21 -24.08
C GLY A 187 -2.04 -22.01 -24.48
N ASP A 188 -2.80 -21.21 -23.73
CA ASP A 188 -4.15 -20.77 -24.15
C ASP A 188 -4.12 -19.29 -24.56
N PRO A 189 -4.34 -18.95 -25.85
CA PRO A 189 -4.24 -17.56 -26.34
C PRO A 189 -5.21 -16.57 -25.70
N ARG A 190 -6.24 -17.04 -24.97
CA ARG A 190 -7.16 -16.18 -24.21
C ARG A 190 -6.54 -15.70 -22.90
N LEU A 191 -5.60 -16.47 -22.34
CA LEU A 191 -5.04 -16.30 -21.01
C LEU A 191 -3.52 -16.07 -21.02
N GLU A 192 -2.86 -16.27 -22.15
CA GLU A 192 -1.39 -16.15 -22.23
C GLU A 192 -0.92 -14.71 -21.98
N GLY A 193 0.19 -14.56 -21.28
CA GLY A 193 0.75 -13.26 -20.90
C GLY A 193 1.67 -13.36 -19.70
N GLU A 194 2.31 -12.24 -19.39
CA GLU A 194 3.01 -12.01 -18.13
C GLU A 194 2.17 -11.06 -17.28
N TYR A 195 2.01 -11.39 -16.01
CA TYR A 195 1.12 -10.71 -15.08
C TYR A 195 1.95 -10.15 -13.91
N TYR A 196 1.85 -8.86 -13.68
CA TYR A 196 2.64 -8.10 -12.71
C TYR A 196 1.71 -7.52 -11.63
N SER A 197 2.17 -7.44 -10.38
CA SER A 197 1.37 -6.88 -9.27
C SER A 197 0.85 -5.48 -9.63
N PHE A 198 -0.46 -5.27 -9.55
CA PHE A 198 -1.08 -3.97 -9.81
C PHE A 198 -0.53 -2.88 -8.88
N GLN A 199 -0.34 -3.23 -7.60
CA GLN A 199 0.09 -2.30 -6.57
C GLN A 199 1.56 -1.85 -6.75
N ASP A 200 2.40 -2.73 -7.29
CA ASP A 200 3.85 -2.51 -7.43
C ASP A 200 4.28 -2.10 -8.85
N SER A 201 3.38 -2.19 -9.83
CA SER A 201 3.68 -1.84 -11.23
C SER A 201 3.74 -0.32 -11.45
N PHE A 202 2.73 0.40 -10.95
CA PHE A 202 2.52 1.80 -11.31
C PHE A 202 3.15 2.77 -10.30
N SER A 203 3.59 3.92 -10.77
CA SER A 203 4.08 5.01 -9.92
C SER A 203 2.99 5.52 -8.96
N ARG A 204 1.72 5.39 -9.36
CA ARG A 204 0.57 5.81 -8.57
C ARG A 204 -0.70 5.01 -8.93
N PRO A 205 -0.90 3.78 -8.38
CA PRO A 205 -1.98 2.88 -8.79
C PRO A 205 -3.41 3.44 -8.63
N ASP A 206 -3.62 4.44 -7.76
CA ASP A 206 -4.95 5.02 -7.53
C ASP A 206 -5.48 5.87 -8.70
N GLU A 207 -4.64 6.20 -9.69
CA GLU A 207 -5.08 6.88 -10.93
C GLU A 207 -6.00 6.00 -11.79
N PHE A 208 -6.03 4.69 -11.53
CA PHE A 208 -6.89 3.72 -12.20
C PHE A 208 -8.13 3.34 -11.36
N THR A 209 -8.14 3.64 -10.06
CA THR A 209 -9.19 3.17 -9.13
C THR A 209 -10.11 4.26 -8.59
N ARG A 210 -9.68 5.53 -8.63
CA ARG A 210 -10.48 6.66 -8.15
C ARG A 210 -10.26 7.95 -8.93
N TYR A 211 -11.20 8.87 -8.80
CA TYR A 211 -11.10 10.23 -9.31
C TYR A 211 -10.11 11.02 -8.44
N LEU A 212 -9.00 11.47 -9.01
CA LEU A 212 -7.97 12.24 -8.28
C LEU A 212 -8.46 13.65 -7.93
N GLY A 213 -8.00 14.15 -6.78
CA GLY A 213 -8.20 15.52 -6.33
C GLY A 213 -7.03 16.42 -6.69
N LYS A 214 -7.17 17.71 -6.39
CA LYS A 214 -6.09 18.69 -6.58
C LYS A 214 -4.96 18.51 -5.57
N ALA A 215 -5.30 18.23 -4.30
CA ALA A 215 -4.30 17.95 -3.26
C ALA A 215 -3.42 16.72 -3.58
N ASP A 216 -3.92 15.76 -4.36
CA ASP A 216 -3.14 14.60 -4.80
C ASP A 216 -1.94 14.97 -5.68
N LEU A 217 -2.03 16.07 -6.45
CA LEU A 217 -1.17 16.35 -7.60
C LEU A 217 -0.51 17.74 -7.61
N TYR A 218 -0.96 18.68 -6.78
CA TYR A 218 -0.44 20.06 -6.80
C TYR A 218 1.09 20.17 -6.62
N LEU A 219 1.69 19.21 -5.93
CA LEU A 219 3.13 19.22 -5.60
C LEU A 219 3.98 18.34 -6.51
N TYR A 220 3.38 17.65 -7.48
CA TYR A 220 4.12 16.90 -8.49
C TYR A 220 4.80 17.89 -9.44
N PRO A 221 6.08 17.70 -9.80
CA PRO A 221 6.71 18.41 -10.91
C PRO A 221 5.93 18.24 -12.22
N THR A 222 5.99 19.23 -13.11
CA THR A 222 5.25 19.19 -14.39
C THR A 222 5.73 18.08 -15.33
N GLU A 223 6.99 17.62 -15.22
CA GLU A 223 7.44 16.43 -15.98
C GLU A 223 6.87 15.13 -15.39
N ASP A 224 6.72 15.03 -14.07
CA ASP A 224 6.18 13.85 -13.40
C ASP A 224 4.66 13.72 -13.68
N LEU A 225 3.94 14.84 -13.76
CA LEU A 225 2.56 14.87 -14.27
C LEU A 225 2.46 14.34 -15.71
N LYS A 226 3.40 14.69 -16.59
CA LYS A 226 3.43 14.13 -17.95
C LYS A 226 3.71 12.64 -17.94
N LEU A 227 4.55 12.14 -17.04
CA LEU A 227 4.80 10.70 -16.89
C LEU A 227 3.53 9.99 -16.45
N LEU A 228 2.90 10.45 -15.36
CA LEU A 228 1.65 9.92 -14.81
C LEU A 228 0.54 9.83 -15.88
N ARG A 229 0.24 10.92 -16.59
CA ARG A 229 -0.73 10.90 -17.70
C ARG A 229 -0.39 9.88 -18.79
N ASN A 230 0.88 9.66 -19.08
CA ASN A 230 1.31 8.68 -20.09
C ASN A 230 1.41 7.25 -19.53
N GLU A 231 1.48 7.06 -18.21
CA GLU A 231 1.42 5.75 -17.54
C GLU A 231 0.07 5.08 -17.80
N ILE A 232 -1.03 5.83 -17.65
CA ILE A 232 -2.37 5.40 -18.08
C ILE A 232 -2.36 4.88 -19.52
N TYR A 233 -1.83 5.64 -20.48
CA TYR A 233 -1.76 5.22 -21.88
C TYR A 233 -0.82 4.00 -22.08
N ALA A 234 0.28 3.92 -21.33
CA ALA A 234 1.24 2.82 -21.41
C ALA A 234 0.65 1.50 -20.87
N ALA A 235 -0.21 1.57 -19.84
CA ALA A 235 -0.87 0.42 -19.23
C ALA A 235 -1.85 -0.29 -20.18
N HIS A 236 -2.41 0.43 -21.16
CA HIS A 236 -3.17 -0.11 -22.30
C HIS A 236 -2.31 -0.37 -23.55
N GLY A 237 -0.99 -0.46 -23.37
CA GLY A 237 -0.04 -0.89 -24.41
C GLY A 237 0.21 0.12 -25.53
N ARG A 238 -0.09 1.41 -25.32
CA ARG A 238 0.18 2.45 -26.33
C ARG A 238 1.69 2.69 -26.48
N LYS A 239 2.18 2.76 -27.73
CA LYS A 239 3.54 3.20 -28.07
C LYS A 239 3.71 4.72 -27.99
N PHE A 240 4.97 5.18 -27.96
CA PHE A 240 5.32 6.59 -27.87
C PHE A 240 6.33 6.99 -28.94
N ASP A 241 6.01 8.01 -29.75
CA ASP A 241 6.95 8.60 -30.71
C ASP A 241 8.02 9.47 -30.02
N THR A 242 7.71 9.99 -28.82
CA THR A 242 8.63 10.80 -28.02
C THR A 242 9.68 9.90 -27.39
N GLU A 243 10.93 10.01 -27.84
CA GLU A 243 12.05 9.17 -27.42
C GLU A 243 12.19 9.04 -25.89
N SER A 244 12.01 10.13 -25.12
CA SER A 244 12.10 10.08 -23.65
C SER A 244 10.99 9.25 -23.00
N LEU A 245 9.75 9.31 -23.52
CA LEU A 245 8.64 8.48 -23.03
C LEU A 245 8.84 7.02 -23.46
N ASN A 246 9.29 6.80 -24.70
CA ASN A 246 9.58 5.46 -25.20
C ASN A 246 10.68 4.77 -24.38
N GLN A 247 11.77 5.48 -24.07
CA GLN A 247 12.85 4.99 -23.19
C GLN A 247 12.36 4.74 -21.76
N TYR A 248 11.57 5.66 -21.19
CA TYR A 248 11.04 5.53 -19.83
C TYR A 248 10.11 4.31 -19.67
N PHE A 249 9.13 4.15 -20.57
CA PHE A 249 8.18 3.04 -20.50
C PHE A 249 8.78 1.71 -20.94
N SER A 250 9.71 1.69 -21.91
CA SER A 250 10.44 0.47 -22.29
C SER A 250 11.33 -0.09 -21.18
N ALA A 251 11.61 0.69 -20.13
CA ALA A 251 12.32 0.22 -18.93
C ALA A 251 11.38 -0.40 -17.87
N GLN A 252 10.05 -0.28 -18.02
CA GLN A 252 9.08 -0.84 -17.07
C GLN A 252 8.75 -2.28 -17.41
N ALA A 253 8.88 -3.19 -16.45
CA ALA A 253 8.71 -4.63 -16.68
C ALA A 253 7.30 -5.01 -17.17
N TRP A 254 6.27 -4.29 -16.72
CA TRP A 254 4.87 -4.46 -17.12
C TRP A 254 4.52 -3.85 -18.49
N TYR A 255 5.36 -3.00 -19.08
CA TYR A 255 5.01 -2.29 -20.30
C TYR A 255 5.24 -3.14 -21.55
N ARG A 256 4.20 -3.30 -22.38
CA ARG A 256 4.33 -3.88 -23.73
C ARG A 256 3.73 -2.91 -24.74
N GLY A 257 4.56 -2.39 -25.65
CA GLY A 257 4.10 -1.54 -26.75
C GLY A 257 3.35 -2.35 -27.81
N LEU A 258 2.04 -2.51 -27.65
CA LEU A 258 1.16 -3.30 -28.52
C LEU A 258 0.51 -2.47 -29.63
N LEU A 259 0.17 -1.21 -29.36
CA LEU A 259 -0.61 -0.35 -30.26
C LEU A 259 0.19 0.88 -30.69
N GLU A 260 0.23 1.14 -32.00
CA GLU A 260 0.81 2.39 -32.53
C GLU A 260 0.02 3.63 -32.04
N PRO A 261 0.66 4.81 -31.91
CA PRO A 261 0.02 6.01 -31.34
C PRO A 261 -1.26 6.45 -32.05
N ASN A 262 -1.38 6.13 -33.35
CA ASN A 262 -2.53 6.43 -34.22
C ASN A 262 -3.57 5.30 -34.31
N ALA A 263 -3.27 4.11 -33.77
CA ALA A 263 -4.16 2.97 -33.69
C ALA A 263 -4.82 2.85 -32.31
N PHE A 264 -4.26 3.53 -31.30
CA PHE A 264 -4.85 3.65 -29.97
C PHE A 264 -6.21 4.36 -30.01
N SER A 265 -7.14 3.92 -29.18
CA SER A 265 -8.48 4.50 -29.06
C SER A 265 -8.83 4.75 -27.61
N ASP A 266 -9.14 6.01 -27.26
CA ASP A 266 -9.57 6.42 -25.91
C ASP A 266 -10.85 5.70 -25.42
N ALA A 267 -11.52 4.93 -26.27
CA ALA A 267 -12.63 4.05 -25.89
C ALA A 267 -12.22 2.84 -25.04
N VAL A 268 -10.91 2.51 -24.93
CA VAL A 268 -10.44 1.45 -24.00
C VAL A 268 -10.37 1.92 -22.55
N LEU A 269 -10.27 3.23 -22.33
CA LEU A 269 -10.13 3.88 -21.03
C LEU A 269 -11.49 3.89 -20.30
N SER A 270 -11.46 3.74 -18.98
CA SER A 270 -12.54 4.07 -18.05
C SER A 270 -12.79 5.58 -18.00
N ASP A 271 -13.92 6.04 -17.43
CA ASP A 271 -14.16 7.46 -17.18
C ASP A 271 -13.29 7.99 -16.03
N ILE A 272 -12.92 7.15 -15.04
CA ILE A 272 -11.85 7.44 -14.05
C ILE A 272 -10.58 7.91 -14.78
N GLU A 273 -10.04 7.08 -15.66
CA GLU A 273 -8.79 7.38 -16.41
C GLU A 273 -8.95 8.63 -17.27
N LYS A 274 -10.07 8.79 -18.00
CA LYS A 274 -10.34 9.99 -18.80
C LYS A 274 -10.39 11.27 -17.94
N LYS A 275 -10.95 11.18 -16.72
CA LYS A 275 -11.07 12.30 -15.78
C LYS A 275 -9.72 12.64 -15.15
N ASN A 276 -8.94 11.64 -14.77
CA ASN A 276 -7.59 11.83 -14.26
C ASN A 276 -6.66 12.41 -15.36
N ILE A 277 -6.70 11.89 -16.60
CA ILE A 277 -6.01 12.49 -17.75
C ILE A 277 -6.39 13.97 -17.95
N THR A 278 -7.67 14.32 -17.77
CA THR A 278 -8.16 15.70 -17.91
C THR A 278 -7.58 16.60 -16.82
N LEU A 279 -7.70 16.20 -15.54
CA LEU A 279 -7.13 16.93 -14.41
C LEU A 279 -5.60 17.09 -14.55
N ILE A 280 -4.88 16.02 -14.88
CA ILE A 280 -3.42 16.05 -15.04
C ILE A 280 -3.02 17.01 -16.18
N ARG A 281 -3.75 17.02 -17.30
CA ARG A 281 -3.55 18.01 -18.39
C ARG A 281 -3.79 19.45 -17.93
N GLU A 282 -4.87 19.70 -17.20
CA GLU A 282 -5.15 21.04 -16.66
C GLU A 282 -4.04 21.51 -15.70
N LEU A 283 -3.50 20.60 -14.88
CA LEU A 283 -2.40 20.90 -13.98
C LEU A 283 -1.05 21.07 -14.71
N GLU A 284 -0.77 20.33 -15.79
CA GLU A 284 0.46 20.47 -16.60
C GLU A 284 0.65 21.89 -17.16
N GLU A 285 -0.45 22.56 -17.55
CA GLU A 285 -0.44 23.93 -18.10
C GLU A 285 -0.18 25.00 -17.04
N ILE A 286 -0.30 24.67 -15.74
CA ILE A 286 0.00 25.59 -14.63
C ILE A 286 1.49 25.49 -14.27
N PRO A 287 2.24 26.61 -14.18
CA PRO A 287 3.61 26.60 -13.70
C PRO A 287 3.72 25.99 -12.30
N TYR A 288 4.75 25.16 -12.04
CA TYR A 288 4.89 24.43 -10.78
C TYR A 288 4.81 25.33 -9.53
N ASN A 289 5.43 26.50 -9.57
CA ASN A 289 5.43 27.51 -8.51
C ASN A 289 4.06 28.20 -8.31
N GLU A 290 3.22 28.23 -9.34
CA GLU A 290 1.84 28.75 -9.24
C GLU A 290 0.91 27.64 -8.72
N ARG A 291 1.08 26.41 -9.21
CA ARG A 291 0.33 25.22 -8.76
C ARG A 291 0.57 24.88 -7.28
N ASN A 292 1.80 25.05 -6.80
CA ASN A 292 2.15 24.83 -5.39
C ASN A 292 1.93 26.07 -4.49
N THR A 293 1.33 27.14 -5.01
CA THR A 293 0.91 28.29 -4.21
C THR A 293 -0.54 28.12 -3.76
N ILE A 294 -0.75 27.93 -2.45
CA ILE A 294 -2.06 27.72 -1.84
C ILE A 294 -2.32 28.87 -0.87
N ASP A 295 -3.47 29.55 -1.02
CA ASP A 295 -3.85 30.77 -0.29
C ASP A 295 -2.77 31.86 -0.25
N GLY A 296 -1.97 31.96 -1.32
CA GLY A 296 -0.92 32.97 -1.49
C GLY A 296 0.43 32.62 -0.85
N ILE A 297 0.59 31.40 -0.31
CA ILE A 297 1.85 30.89 0.24
C ILE A 297 2.41 29.81 -0.70
N GLN A 298 3.68 29.92 -1.09
CA GLN A 298 4.35 29.03 -2.03
C GLN A 298 5.00 27.84 -1.31
N TYR A 299 4.41 26.65 -1.39
CA TYR A 299 4.83 25.50 -0.58
C TYR A 299 5.92 24.62 -1.18
N GLY A 300 6.38 24.88 -2.42
CA GLY A 300 7.39 24.06 -3.09
C GLY A 300 8.69 23.85 -2.30
N ASP A 301 9.15 24.86 -1.54
CA ASP A 301 10.36 24.80 -0.70
C ASP A 301 10.06 24.51 0.79
N GLU A 302 8.77 24.46 1.17
CA GLU A 302 8.30 24.26 2.54
C GLU A 302 7.75 22.85 2.79
N TRP A 303 7.33 22.14 1.74
CA TRP A 303 6.84 20.77 1.81
C TRP A 303 7.81 19.83 2.52
N ASP A 304 9.09 19.86 2.14
CA ASP A 304 10.17 19.10 2.76
C ASP A 304 10.31 19.40 4.26
N ARG A 305 9.83 20.56 4.73
CA ARG A 305 9.90 21.02 6.13
C ARG A 305 8.67 20.71 6.97
N LEU A 306 7.54 20.32 6.37
CA LEU A 306 6.38 19.85 7.12
C LEU A 306 6.79 18.70 8.06
N PRO A 307 6.32 18.66 9.32
CA PRO A 307 6.57 17.53 10.21
C PRO A 307 5.98 16.24 9.63
N VAL A 308 6.45 15.09 10.10
CA VAL A 308 5.76 13.82 9.84
C VAL A 308 4.55 13.75 10.76
N ALA A 309 3.40 13.32 10.24
CA ALA A 309 2.19 13.17 11.03
C ALA A 309 2.38 12.12 12.14
N PRO A 310 1.93 12.40 13.37
CA PRO A 310 2.18 11.53 14.54
C PRO A 310 1.46 10.18 14.47
N TYR A 311 0.54 10.01 13.52
CA TYR A 311 -0.22 8.79 13.27
C TYR A 311 0.19 8.04 11.99
N LEU A 312 1.21 8.51 11.25
CA LEU A 312 1.61 7.90 9.97
C LEU A 312 1.93 6.39 10.10
N SER A 313 2.52 5.96 11.21
CA SER A 313 2.85 4.56 11.48
C SER A 313 1.64 3.63 11.68
N TYR A 314 0.41 4.17 11.73
CA TYR A 314 -0.84 3.41 11.77
C TYR A 314 -1.56 3.38 10.42
N LEU A 315 -1.06 4.12 9.42
CA LEU A 315 -1.64 4.15 8.08
C LEU A 315 -0.91 3.13 7.21
N HIS A 316 -1.65 2.19 6.64
CA HIS A 316 -1.11 1.17 5.75
C HIS A 316 -1.93 1.16 4.45
N PRO A 317 -1.33 1.43 3.28
CA PRO A 317 -2.06 1.43 2.00
C PRO A 317 -2.70 0.07 1.75
N GLY A 318 -3.97 0.05 1.30
CA GLY A 318 -4.72 -1.19 1.06
C GLY A 318 -5.34 -1.85 2.29
N HIS A 319 -5.04 -1.37 3.51
CA HIS A 319 -5.73 -1.81 4.72
C HIS A 319 -6.80 -0.80 5.12
N GLU A 320 -7.98 -1.31 5.50
CA GLU A 320 -9.02 -0.48 6.09
C GLU A 320 -8.48 0.27 7.31
N THR A 321 -8.63 1.59 7.31
CA THR A 321 -8.12 2.46 8.37
C THR A 321 -9.16 3.53 8.64
N GLY A 322 -9.76 3.51 9.82
CA GLY A 322 -10.83 4.43 10.18
C GLY A 322 -10.28 5.78 10.62
N LEU A 323 -10.78 6.85 10.00
CA LEU A 323 -10.54 8.24 10.36
C LEU A 323 -11.84 8.86 10.88
N SER A 324 -11.73 9.67 11.93
CA SER A 324 -12.78 10.61 12.34
C SER A 324 -12.15 11.96 12.66
N ALA A 325 -12.72 13.06 12.17
CA ALA A 325 -12.23 14.41 12.45
C ALA A 325 -13.39 15.43 12.52
N ASP A 326 -13.26 16.42 13.40
CA ASP A 326 -14.26 17.48 13.61
C ASP A 326 -13.82 18.80 12.94
N LEU A 327 -14.29 19.03 11.71
CA LEU A 327 -13.91 20.22 10.92
C LEU A 327 -14.40 21.53 11.52
N SER A 328 -15.37 21.52 12.44
CA SER A 328 -15.80 22.75 13.15
C SER A 328 -14.73 23.28 14.11
N LYS A 329 -13.73 22.44 14.44
CA LYS A 329 -12.55 22.74 15.25
C LYS A 329 -11.26 22.79 14.42
N ALA A 330 -11.36 22.89 13.09
CA ALA A 330 -10.20 22.96 12.21
C ALA A 330 -9.42 24.27 12.38
N GLU A 331 -8.13 24.16 12.72
CA GLU A 331 -7.19 25.28 12.70
C GLU A 331 -6.52 25.38 11.32
N ASP A 332 -6.52 26.56 10.71
CA ASP A 332 -5.83 26.81 9.44
C ASP A 332 -4.32 26.97 9.68
N MET A 333 -3.54 26.02 9.15
CA MET A 333 -2.08 25.97 9.25
C MET A 333 -1.38 26.34 7.94
N GLY A 334 -2.07 27.03 7.02
CA GLY A 334 -1.55 27.40 5.71
C GLY A 334 -1.93 26.40 4.63
N VAL A 335 -1.09 25.40 4.34
CA VAL A 335 -1.35 24.39 3.28
C VAL A 335 -2.34 23.31 3.71
N TYR A 336 -2.64 23.24 5.00
CA TYR A 336 -3.44 22.18 5.60
C TYR A 336 -4.27 22.70 6.76
N TYR A 337 -5.32 21.96 7.08
CA TYR A 337 -6.08 22.09 8.31
C TYR A 337 -5.54 21.12 9.35
N CYS A 338 -5.34 21.61 10.57
CA CYS A 338 -5.06 20.81 11.76
C CYS A 338 -6.38 20.61 12.51
N VAL A 339 -6.85 19.36 12.59
CA VAL A 339 -8.23 19.05 12.99
C VAL A 339 -8.22 18.03 14.13
N PRO A 340 -8.88 18.28 15.27
CA PRO A 340 -9.07 17.28 16.30
C PRO A 340 -9.81 16.04 15.77
N GLY A 341 -9.26 14.86 16.04
CA GLY A 341 -9.78 13.61 15.50
C GLY A 341 -9.07 12.36 16.04
N SER A 342 -9.35 11.23 15.41
CA SER A 342 -8.79 9.92 15.77
C SER A 342 -8.49 9.06 14.55
N ILE A 343 -7.54 8.13 14.72
CA ILE A 343 -7.28 7.03 13.78
C ILE A 343 -7.55 5.72 14.50
N SER A 344 -8.19 4.80 13.78
CA SER A 344 -8.51 3.46 14.20
C SER A 344 -8.11 2.44 13.12
N ILE A 345 -7.79 1.24 13.56
CA ILE A 345 -7.48 0.10 12.69
C ILE A 345 -8.40 -1.06 13.06
N PRO A 346 -8.57 -2.09 12.21
CA PRO A 346 -9.36 -3.27 12.54
C PRO A 346 -8.96 -3.84 13.92
N ALA A 347 -9.96 -4.06 14.78
CA ALA A 347 -9.77 -4.72 16.05
C ALA A 347 -9.43 -6.19 15.77
N SER A 348 -8.40 -6.69 16.46
CA SER A 348 -7.86 -8.02 16.18
C SER A 348 -7.48 -8.78 17.44
N ILE A 349 -7.50 -10.10 17.34
CA ILE A 349 -7.05 -11.04 18.36
C ILE A 349 -5.90 -11.91 17.84
N THR A 350 -5.03 -12.34 18.75
CA THR A 350 -3.94 -13.26 18.45
C THR A 350 -4.44 -14.67 18.12
N GLN A 351 -3.59 -15.48 17.47
CA GLN A 351 -3.90 -16.90 17.22
C GLN A 351 -4.16 -17.69 18.52
N GLU A 352 -3.50 -17.33 19.63
CA GLU A 352 -3.75 -17.94 20.94
C GLU A 352 -5.14 -17.57 21.46
N GLN A 353 -5.51 -16.29 21.46
CA GLN A 353 -6.85 -15.84 21.85
C GLN A 353 -7.93 -16.51 20.98
N PHE A 354 -7.75 -16.58 19.66
CA PHE A 354 -8.67 -17.30 18.78
C PHE A 354 -8.80 -18.77 19.16
N SER A 355 -7.67 -19.46 19.43
CA SER A 355 -7.69 -20.84 19.94
C SER A 355 -8.44 -20.97 21.26
N GLN A 356 -8.31 -20.01 22.17
CA GLN A 356 -9.08 -19.98 23.42
C GLN A 356 -10.59 -19.85 23.16
N VAL A 357 -11.01 -19.00 22.22
CA VAL A 357 -12.43 -18.88 21.79
C VAL A 357 -12.94 -20.18 21.18
N GLN A 358 -12.19 -20.82 20.27
CA GLN A 358 -12.56 -22.13 19.69
C GLN A 358 -12.73 -23.22 20.76
N ASN A 359 -12.03 -23.11 21.89
CA ASN A 359 -12.16 -24.01 23.04
C ASN A 359 -13.25 -23.56 24.05
N GLY A 360 -14.16 -22.66 23.64
CA GLY A 360 -15.30 -22.20 24.44
C GLY A 360 -14.95 -21.24 25.59
N ARG A 361 -13.79 -20.57 25.52
CA ARG A 361 -13.45 -19.48 26.47
C ARG A 361 -13.89 -18.13 25.92
N GLU A 362 -14.10 -17.20 26.84
CA GLU A 362 -14.26 -15.78 26.51
C GLU A 362 -12.88 -15.12 26.47
N VAL A 363 -12.66 -14.19 25.53
CA VAL A 363 -11.44 -13.37 25.45
C VAL A 363 -11.78 -11.88 25.41
N GLU A 364 -10.83 -11.05 25.81
CA GLU A 364 -10.98 -9.59 25.83
C GLU A 364 -10.51 -9.00 24.49
N LEU A 365 -11.42 -8.32 23.79
CA LEU A 365 -11.19 -7.59 22.54
C LEU A 365 -11.00 -6.10 22.86
N VAL A 366 -9.80 -5.57 22.66
CA VAL A 366 -9.47 -4.17 22.94
C VAL A 366 -9.94 -3.28 21.78
N LEU A 367 -10.81 -2.31 22.08
CA LEU A 367 -11.41 -1.38 21.12
C LEU A 367 -10.83 0.04 21.20
N ASN A 368 -10.04 0.34 22.23
CA ASN A 368 -9.29 1.58 22.30
C ASN A 368 -7.97 1.34 23.05
N ALA A 369 -6.86 1.42 22.33
CA ALA A 369 -5.52 1.13 22.85
C ALA A 369 -5.02 2.17 23.87
N LEU A 370 -5.57 3.40 23.81
CA LEU A 370 -5.16 4.53 24.65
C LEU A 370 -5.78 4.46 26.06
N THR A 371 -7.00 3.95 26.16
CA THR A 371 -7.81 3.86 27.40
C THR A 371 -7.91 2.43 27.95
N GLY A 372 -7.60 1.42 27.15
CA GLY A 372 -7.82 0.02 27.47
C GLY A 372 -9.30 -0.41 27.41
N LYS A 373 -10.21 0.41 26.85
CA LYS A 373 -11.61 0.04 26.68
C LYS A 373 -11.74 -1.20 25.78
N SER A 374 -12.55 -2.15 26.23
CA SER A 374 -12.67 -3.49 25.64
C SER A 374 -14.12 -3.99 25.64
N ARG A 375 -14.38 -5.00 24.81
CA ARG A 375 -15.53 -5.91 24.88
C ARG A 375 -15.05 -7.33 25.17
N MET A 376 -15.96 -8.20 25.59
CA MET A 376 -15.76 -9.65 25.58
C MET A 376 -16.12 -10.21 24.21
N LEU A 377 -15.45 -11.30 23.82
CA LEU A 377 -15.70 -12.10 22.63
C LEU A 377 -15.84 -13.57 23.02
N SER A 378 -16.88 -14.24 22.52
CA SER A 378 -17.12 -15.68 22.72
C SER A 378 -17.69 -16.34 21.45
N LEU A 379 -17.80 -17.68 21.46
CA LEU A 379 -18.62 -18.39 20.49
C LEU A 379 -20.10 -18.02 20.65
N ASN A 380 -20.84 -17.94 19.55
CA ASN A 380 -22.29 -17.80 19.55
C ASN A 380 -22.92 -19.18 19.85
N PRO A 381 -23.55 -19.40 21.03
CA PRO A 381 -24.13 -20.69 21.39
C PRO A 381 -25.38 -21.03 20.56
N ASN A 382 -25.97 -20.03 19.91
CA ASN A 382 -27.11 -20.19 19.01
C ASN A 382 -26.68 -20.36 17.54
N ALA A 383 -25.37 -20.43 17.25
CA ALA A 383 -24.86 -20.56 15.89
C ALA A 383 -25.42 -21.81 15.20
N GLY A 384 -26.34 -21.58 14.26
CA GLY A 384 -26.96 -22.64 13.46
C GLY A 384 -26.06 -23.03 12.28
N PRO A 385 -26.36 -24.15 11.60
CA PRO A 385 -25.67 -24.55 10.37
C PRO A 385 -25.99 -23.64 9.16
N SER A 386 -26.73 -22.55 9.35
CA SER A 386 -27.18 -21.66 8.28
C SER A 386 -27.53 -20.25 8.79
N GLY A 387 -26.64 -19.28 8.57
CA GLY A 387 -26.98 -17.86 8.52
C GLY A 387 -26.73 -17.01 9.78
N SER A 388 -26.20 -17.57 10.86
CA SER A 388 -25.75 -16.80 12.04
C SER A 388 -24.23 -16.69 12.05
N ASN A 389 -23.69 -15.53 12.40
CA ASN A 389 -22.25 -15.37 12.59
C ASN A 389 -21.79 -16.18 13.83
N GLY A 390 -20.59 -16.75 13.73
CA GLY A 390 -20.12 -17.79 14.66
C GLY A 390 -19.76 -17.30 16.08
N TYR A 391 -19.76 -16.00 16.32
CA TYR A 391 -19.24 -15.37 17.52
C TYR A 391 -20.17 -14.26 18.04
N LEU A 392 -19.97 -13.85 19.29
CA LEU A 392 -20.69 -12.75 19.92
C LEU A 392 -19.71 -11.77 20.57
N THR A 393 -19.95 -10.47 20.42
CA THR A 393 -19.26 -9.39 21.14
C THR A 393 -20.22 -8.70 22.12
N TYR A 394 -19.75 -8.40 23.33
CA TYR A 394 -20.61 -7.89 24.41
C TYR A 394 -19.81 -7.12 25.47
N ASP A 395 -20.48 -6.24 26.21
CA ASP A 395 -19.86 -5.51 27.32
C ASP A 395 -19.58 -6.45 28.51
N LYS A 396 -18.46 -6.20 29.21
CA LYS A 396 -17.94 -7.06 30.28
C LYS A 396 -18.92 -7.19 31.45
N GLY A 397 -19.36 -8.42 31.72
CA GLY A 397 -20.32 -8.73 32.78
C GLY A 397 -21.79 -8.73 32.35
N MET A 398 -22.08 -8.46 31.08
CA MET A 398 -23.41 -8.66 30.48
C MET A 398 -23.59 -10.12 30.05
N ASP A 399 -24.85 -10.56 29.94
CA ASP A 399 -25.18 -11.89 29.41
C ASP A 399 -25.12 -11.89 27.87
N PRO A 400 -24.20 -12.63 27.23
CA PRO A 400 -24.06 -12.65 25.76
C PRO A 400 -25.32 -13.16 25.05
N SER A 401 -26.14 -13.99 25.70
CA SER A 401 -27.38 -14.50 25.09
C SER A 401 -28.48 -13.44 24.94
N THR A 402 -28.34 -12.31 25.63
CA THR A 402 -29.31 -11.20 25.64
C THR A 402 -28.73 -9.89 25.09
N TYR A 403 -27.40 -9.68 25.23
CA TYR A 403 -26.71 -8.43 24.93
C TYR A 403 -25.48 -8.61 24.02
N GLY A 404 -25.34 -9.78 23.38
CA GLY A 404 -24.32 -10.01 22.36
C GLY A 404 -24.76 -9.50 20.99
N ASN A 405 -23.87 -8.75 20.33
CA ASN A 405 -23.97 -8.48 18.89
C ASN A 405 -23.42 -9.71 18.14
N GLU A 406 -24.02 -10.08 17.01
CA GLU A 406 -23.44 -11.12 16.16
C GLU A 406 -22.16 -10.61 15.50
N ALA A 407 -21.10 -11.41 15.59
CA ALA A 407 -19.79 -11.06 15.07
C ALA A 407 -19.16 -12.23 14.31
N ALA A 408 -18.48 -11.92 13.22
CA ALA A 408 -17.69 -12.85 12.44
C ALA A 408 -16.19 -12.50 12.52
N ILE A 409 -15.36 -13.46 12.11
CA ILE A 409 -13.91 -13.39 12.26
C ILE A 409 -13.25 -13.78 10.95
N THR A 410 -12.39 -12.90 10.45
CA THR A 410 -11.57 -13.10 9.25
C THR A 410 -10.10 -13.27 9.67
N ALA A 411 -9.33 -14.09 8.94
CA ALA A 411 -7.90 -14.23 9.18
C ALA A 411 -7.13 -13.11 8.47
N ASP A 412 -6.37 -12.34 9.22
CA ASP A 412 -5.39 -11.39 8.69
C ASP A 412 -4.06 -12.13 8.51
N LEU A 413 -3.77 -12.46 7.25
CA LEU A 413 -2.65 -13.34 6.89
C LEU A 413 -1.29 -12.66 6.98
N GLU A 414 -1.28 -11.34 6.79
CA GLU A 414 -0.09 -10.48 6.79
C GLU A 414 0.37 -10.20 8.23
N ASN A 415 -0.56 -9.87 9.13
CA ASN A 415 -0.23 -9.65 10.54
C ASN A 415 -0.24 -10.93 11.39
N GLY A 416 -0.75 -12.06 10.87
CA GLY A 416 -0.87 -13.31 11.62
C GLY A 416 -1.93 -13.25 12.73
N THR A 417 -2.95 -12.41 12.55
CA THR A 417 -4.01 -12.16 13.54
C THR A 417 -5.39 -12.49 12.98
N TYR A 418 -6.42 -12.23 13.78
CA TYR A 418 -7.81 -12.41 13.37
C TYR A 418 -8.56 -11.10 13.59
N THR A 419 -9.04 -10.50 12.49
CA THR A 419 -9.89 -9.30 12.51
C THR A 419 -11.36 -9.68 12.64
N LEU A 420 -12.20 -8.72 13.08
CA LEU A 420 -13.60 -8.96 13.38
C LEU A 420 -14.51 -7.91 12.74
N TRP A 421 -15.72 -8.33 12.40
CA TRP A 421 -16.81 -7.49 11.91
C TRP A 421 -18.14 -7.87 12.59
N GLU A 422 -19.03 -6.89 12.79
CA GLU A 422 -20.38 -7.04 13.34
C GLU A 422 -21.43 -6.99 12.19
N ASP A 423 -22.74 -7.03 12.49
CA ASP A 423 -23.82 -6.97 11.49
C ASP A 423 -23.65 -5.86 10.42
N SER A 424 -24.17 -6.07 9.20
CA SER A 424 -23.91 -5.25 7.98
C SER A 424 -22.49 -5.38 7.38
N ASP A 425 -21.71 -6.37 7.80
CA ASP A 425 -20.30 -6.58 7.40
C ASP A 425 -19.36 -5.44 7.86
N ASP A 426 -19.80 -4.62 8.83
CA ASP A 426 -19.05 -3.49 9.40
C ASP A 426 -17.86 -3.97 10.25
N THR A 427 -16.63 -3.59 9.88
CA THR A 427 -15.41 -3.91 10.65
C THR A 427 -15.47 -3.31 12.06
N ILE A 428 -15.21 -4.14 13.08
CA ILE A 428 -15.04 -3.67 14.45
C ILE A 428 -13.72 -2.91 14.54
N MET A 429 -13.77 -1.59 14.72
CA MET A 429 -12.56 -0.76 14.77
C MET A 429 -11.99 -0.58 16.18
N LYS A 430 -10.66 -0.51 16.27
CA LYS A 430 -9.87 -0.24 17.48
C LYS A 430 -9.15 1.11 17.34
N THR A 431 -9.49 2.09 18.18
CA THR A 431 -8.80 3.38 18.22
C THR A 431 -7.34 3.19 18.66
N VAL A 432 -6.40 3.72 17.87
CA VAL A 432 -4.95 3.66 18.13
C VAL A 432 -4.30 5.04 18.24
N TYR A 433 -4.97 6.09 17.75
CA TYR A 433 -4.53 7.47 17.87
C TYR A 433 -5.72 8.40 18.14
N GLU A 434 -5.50 9.43 18.96
CA GLU A 434 -6.43 10.53 19.21
C GLU A 434 -5.60 11.82 19.36
N GLY A 435 -5.96 12.87 18.65
CA GLY A 435 -5.16 14.10 18.56
C GLY A 435 -5.40 14.88 17.28
N ASN A 436 -4.33 15.49 16.74
CA ASN A 436 -4.41 16.38 15.60
C ASN A 436 -4.21 15.62 14.28
N ILE A 437 -5.25 15.59 13.46
CA ILE A 437 -5.29 15.07 12.08
C ILE A 437 -4.90 16.18 11.11
N TYR A 438 -4.07 15.89 10.11
CA TYR A 438 -3.60 16.85 9.12
C TYR A 438 -4.23 16.59 7.75
N ILE A 439 -5.07 17.52 7.28
CA ILE A 439 -5.83 17.42 6.03
C ILE A 439 -5.37 18.54 5.09
N LEU A 440 -4.88 18.22 3.90
CA LEU A 440 -4.42 19.24 2.95
C LEU A 440 -5.59 20.09 2.44
N LYS A 441 -5.34 21.37 2.15
CA LYS A 441 -6.30 22.19 1.39
C LYS A 441 -6.42 21.66 -0.03
N GLY A 442 -7.63 21.58 -0.55
CA GLY A 442 -7.92 20.84 -1.78
C GLY A 442 -8.07 19.33 -1.59
N ALA A 443 -8.00 18.81 -0.36
CA ALA A 443 -8.34 17.42 -0.08
C ALA A 443 -9.83 17.18 -0.25
N VAL A 444 -10.21 15.94 -0.57
CA VAL A 444 -11.57 15.58 -0.96
C VAL A 444 -12.14 14.43 -0.12
N THR A 445 -13.46 14.40 0.01
CA THR A 445 -14.19 13.28 0.61
C THR A 445 -15.42 12.91 -0.21
N GLY A 446 -15.88 11.67 -0.05
CA GLY A 446 -17.07 11.14 -0.69
C GLY A 446 -17.54 9.88 0.03
N THR A 447 -18.77 9.45 -0.25
CA THR A 447 -19.36 8.27 0.37
C THR A 447 -20.21 7.49 -0.61
N TYR A 448 -20.00 6.17 -0.65
CA TYR A 448 -20.75 5.20 -1.45
C TYR A 448 -20.32 3.79 -1.05
N THR A 449 -21.04 2.75 -1.48
CA THR A 449 -20.66 1.33 -1.31
C THR A 449 -19.36 0.91 -2.01
N ASN A 450 -18.76 1.77 -2.85
CA ASN A 450 -17.48 1.51 -3.53
C ASN A 450 -16.74 2.81 -3.90
N LEU A 451 -15.41 2.70 -3.95
CA LEU A 451 -14.48 3.81 -4.18
C LEU A 451 -14.72 4.59 -5.49
N ALA A 452 -15.07 3.91 -6.59
CA ALA A 452 -15.24 4.57 -7.89
C ALA A 452 -16.39 5.59 -7.84
N GLU A 453 -17.56 5.21 -7.32
CA GLU A 453 -18.71 6.11 -7.18
C GLU A 453 -18.55 7.12 -6.03
N ALA A 454 -17.88 6.75 -4.92
CA ALA A 454 -17.55 7.66 -3.83
C ALA A 454 -16.64 8.81 -4.31
N SER A 455 -15.61 8.50 -5.09
CA SER A 455 -14.68 9.49 -5.65
C SER A 455 -15.27 10.29 -6.80
N LYS A 456 -16.11 9.69 -7.65
CA LYS A 456 -16.85 10.38 -8.74
C LYS A 456 -17.74 11.51 -8.26
N THR A 457 -18.27 11.41 -7.04
CA THR A 457 -19.16 12.41 -6.41
C THR A 457 -18.47 13.25 -5.33
N GLN A 458 -17.13 13.17 -5.24
CA GLN A 458 -16.34 13.77 -4.18
C GLN A 458 -16.47 15.30 -4.08
N LYS A 459 -16.31 15.79 -2.86
CA LYS A 459 -16.39 17.20 -2.50
C LYS A 459 -15.09 17.61 -1.83
N GLU A 460 -14.63 18.81 -2.13
CA GLU A 460 -13.49 19.42 -1.43
C GLU A 460 -13.85 19.72 0.03
N LEU A 461 -12.88 19.51 0.91
CA LEU A 461 -12.97 19.70 2.35
C LEU A 461 -12.57 21.13 2.71
N TYR A 462 -13.37 21.74 3.59
CA TYR A 462 -13.16 23.09 4.10
C TYR A 462 -13.29 23.07 5.64
N ALA A 463 -12.63 24.01 6.32
CA ALA A 463 -12.90 24.24 7.74
C ALA A 463 -14.37 24.62 7.94
N GLY A 464 -15.00 24.09 9.00
CA GLY A 464 -16.37 24.44 9.37
C GLY A 464 -16.45 25.85 9.96
N GLU A 465 -17.62 26.47 9.91
CA GLU A 465 -17.83 27.72 10.65
C GLU A 465 -17.72 27.47 12.16
N PRO A 466 -17.03 28.35 12.94
CA PRO A 466 -16.91 28.17 14.38
C PRO A 466 -18.28 28.15 15.06
N VAL A 467 -18.54 27.12 15.87
CA VAL A 467 -19.77 27.02 16.65
C VAL A 467 -19.81 28.18 17.67
N GLU A 468 -20.88 28.98 17.65
CA GLU A 468 -21.09 30.07 18.61
C GLU A 468 -20.98 29.58 20.07
N GLU A 469 -20.25 30.31 20.92
CA GLU A 469 -20.11 30.00 22.35
C GLU A 469 -21.48 29.77 23.01
N GLY A 470 -21.73 28.52 23.44
CA GLY A 470 -22.97 28.12 24.11
C GLY A 470 -23.80 27.02 23.41
N LYS A 471 -23.36 26.49 22.27
CA LYS A 471 -23.86 25.21 21.72
C LYS A 471 -22.77 24.14 21.89
N GLU A 472 -23.03 23.10 22.69
CA GLU A 472 -22.01 22.10 23.10
C GLU A 472 -21.78 20.96 22.09
N GLU A 473 -22.50 20.93 20.97
CA GLU A 473 -22.35 19.91 19.93
C GLU A 473 -22.01 20.57 18.59
N ALA A 474 -20.93 20.08 17.95
CA ALA A 474 -20.71 20.31 16.53
C ALA A 474 -21.89 19.71 15.74
N SER A 475 -22.38 20.40 14.71
CA SER A 475 -23.39 19.77 13.85
C SER A 475 -22.75 18.57 13.16
N ALA A 476 -23.53 17.48 13.00
CA ALA A 476 -23.09 16.28 12.29
C ALA A 476 -22.71 16.53 10.82
N GLU A 477 -22.90 17.76 10.32
CA GLU A 477 -22.47 18.22 9.00
C GLU A 477 -20.96 18.51 8.91
N TYR A 478 -20.28 18.73 10.05
CA TYR A 478 -18.83 19.06 10.10
C TYR A 478 -17.95 17.91 10.62
N THR A 479 -18.52 16.88 11.23
CA THR A 479 -17.75 15.66 11.55
C THR A 479 -17.61 14.82 10.30
N VAL A 480 -16.38 14.53 9.90
CA VAL A 480 -16.09 13.66 8.76
C VAL A 480 -15.55 12.31 9.23
N TYR A 481 -15.88 11.29 8.45
CA TYR A 481 -15.46 9.91 8.64
C TYR A 481 -14.90 9.36 7.33
N GLY A 482 -14.02 8.38 7.42
CA GLY A 482 -13.57 7.59 6.27
C GLY A 482 -12.92 6.29 6.72
N ASN A 483 -12.94 5.29 5.87
CA ASN A 483 -12.29 3.99 6.08
C ASN A 483 -11.36 3.58 4.92
N ASP A 484 -11.43 4.28 3.77
CA ASP A 484 -10.44 4.23 2.68
C ASP A 484 -9.71 5.59 2.57
N LEU A 485 -8.40 5.61 2.88
CA LEU A 485 -7.65 6.84 3.15
C LEU A 485 -6.45 7.04 2.21
N TYR A 486 -6.29 8.26 1.69
CA TYR A 486 -5.20 8.65 0.79
C TYR A 486 -4.43 9.82 1.38
N TYR A 487 -3.09 9.69 1.40
CA TYR A 487 -2.20 10.61 2.09
C TYR A 487 -0.83 10.68 1.40
N ASN A 488 -0.10 11.76 1.67
CA ASN A 488 1.29 11.91 1.23
C ASN A 488 2.27 11.06 2.06
N GLU A 489 3.55 11.04 1.67
CA GLU A 489 4.67 10.41 2.41
C GLU A 489 4.85 10.89 3.87
N LYS A 490 4.14 11.94 4.29
CA LYS A 490 4.16 12.52 5.63
C LYS A 490 2.87 12.28 6.43
N GLY A 491 1.89 11.56 5.90
CA GLY A 491 0.60 11.27 6.55
C GLY A 491 -0.42 12.42 6.54
N TYR A 492 -0.26 13.41 5.66
CA TYR A 492 -1.27 14.45 5.42
C TYR A 492 -2.26 13.94 4.39
N PHE A 493 -3.55 13.96 4.72
CA PHE A 493 -4.59 13.41 3.86
C PHE A 493 -4.85 14.27 2.63
N THR A 494 -4.84 13.63 1.45
CA THR A 494 -5.22 14.19 0.14
C THR A 494 -6.66 13.80 -0.23
N ALA A 495 -7.14 12.65 0.24
CA ALA A 495 -8.53 12.23 0.16
C ALA A 495 -8.86 11.22 1.27
N PHE A 496 -10.13 11.10 1.63
CA PHE A 496 -10.64 9.95 2.38
C PHE A 496 -12.12 9.72 2.07
N TYR A 497 -12.51 8.46 1.94
CA TYR A 497 -13.87 8.07 1.59
C TYR A 497 -14.48 7.20 2.67
N TYR A 498 -15.79 7.34 2.86
CA TYR A 498 -16.59 6.43 3.70
C TYR A 498 -17.28 5.41 2.80
N LEU A 499 -16.78 4.17 2.86
CA LEU A 499 -17.31 3.01 2.16
C LEU A 499 -18.13 2.16 3.14
N GLY A 500 -19.44 2.10 2.92
CA GLY A 500 -20.43 1.39 3.75
C GLY A 500 -21.72 1.13 2.95
N ASP A 501 -22.70 0.43 3.56
CA ASP A 501 -23.88 -0.17 2.90
C ASP A 501 -25.03 0.80 2.52
#